data_AF-A0A183EXW2-F1
#
_entry.id   AF-A0A183EXW2-F1
#
_cell.length_a   1.000
_cell.length_b   1.000
_cell.length_c   1.000
_cell.angle_alpha   90.00
_cell.angle_beta   90.00
_cell.angle_gamma   90.00
#
_symmetry.space_group_name_H-M   'P 1'
#
loop_
_entity.id
_entity.type
_entity.pdbx_description
1 polymer ?
#
loop_
_entity_poly.entity_id
_entity_poly.type
_entity_poly.pdbx_seq_one_letter_code
_entity_poly.pdbx_strand_id
1 'polypeptide(L)'
;MASTLPDMYERTITIGSAGKAFSATGWKLGWSVAPADLLEPLRRIHQNCVFTCSTPTQEAVAQAFEKELDIMDSNVAKSYLLNGLTSDL
;
A
#
# COMPACT_ATOMS: atom_id res chain seq x y z
N MET A 1 -6.78 4.44 8.60
CA MET A 1 -7.70 4.59 9.76
C MET A 1 -7.30 5.73 10.69
N ALA A 2 -6.03 5.89 11.10
CA ALA A 2 -5.65 7.05 11.91
C ALA A 2 -5.81 8.39 11.13
N SER A 3 -5.44 8.39 9.85
CA SER A 3 -5.54 9.56 8.95
C SER A 3 -6.97 9.97 8.56
N THR A 4 -7.96 9.11 8.79
CA THR A 4 -9.38 9.37 8.45
C THR A 4 -10.15 10.03 9.59
N LEU A 5 -9.52 10.18 10.76
CA LEU A 5 -10.10 10.90 11.89
C LEU A 5 -10.01 12.42 11.66
N PRO A 6 -10.96 13.21 12.22
CA PRO A 6 -10.94 14.66 12.09
C PRO A 6 -9.58 15.26 12.46
N ASP A 7 -9.07 16.13 11.59
CA ASP A 7 -7.80 16.86 11.73
C ASP A 7 -6.53 15.99 11.90
N MET A 8 -6.57 14.68 11.65
CA MET A 8 -5.38 13.82 11.84
C MET A 8 -4.47 13.71 10.61
N TYR A 9 -5.00 13.94 9.41
CA TYR A 9 -4.25 13.75 8.16
C TYR A 9 -2.95 14.57 8.12
N GLU A 10 -3.02 15.85 8.49
CA GLU A 10 -1.90 16.81 8.47
C GLU A 10 -0.69 16.42 9.34
N ARG A 11 -0.86 15.44 10.24
CA ARG A 11 0.19 14.95 11.15
C ARG A 11 0.42 13.44 11.09
N THR A 12 -0.15 12.77 10.10
CA THR A 12 -0.11 11.30 10.01
C THR A 12 0.55 10.84 8.72
N ILE A 13 1.58 10.02 8.84
CA ILE A 13 2.12 9.22 7.73
C ILE A 13 1.44 7.85 7.78
N THR A 14 0.68 7.51 6.75
CA THR A 14 0.08 6.18 6.59
C THR A 14 1.06 5.30 5.83
N ILE A 15 1.49 4.18 6.42
CA ILE A 15 2.42 3.22 5.79
C ILE A 15 1.67 1.94 5.43
N GLY A 16 1.84 1.49 4.20
CA GLY A 16 1.31 0.23 3.69
C GLY A 16 2.41 -0.77 3.34
N SER A 17 2.06 -2.05 3.38
CA SER A 17 2.97 -3.17 3.10
C SER A 17 2.36 -4.12 2.09
N ALA A 18 3.04 -4.32 0.96
CA ALA A 18 2.63 -5.33 -0.03
C ALA A 18 2.72 -6.75 0.57
N GLY A 19 3.67 -6.96 1.48
CA GLY A 19 3.84 -8.25 2.16
C GLY A 19 2.67 -8.66 3.05
N LYS A 20 1.97 -7.67 3.62
CA LYS A 20 0.76 -7.91 4.41
C LYS A 20 -0.50 -7.86 3.56
N ALA A 21 -0.56 -6.94 2.60
CA ALA A 21 -1.70 -6.78 1.72
C ALA A 21 -1.88 -7.98 0.79
N PHE A 22 -0.79 -8.55 0.24
CA PHE A 22 -0.81 -9.59 -0.80
C PHE A 22 0.00 -10.84 -0.45
N SER A 23 0.26 -11.08 0.84
CA SER A 23 1.09 -12.21 1.30
C SER A 23 2.49 -12.30 0.68
N ALA A 24 3.01 -11.18 0.16
CA ALA A 24 4.28 -11.08 -0.56
C ALA A 24 5.46 -10.62 0.32
N THR A 25 5.62 -11.19 1.52
CA THR A 25 6.56 -10.69 2.56
C THR A 25 8.01 -10.63 2.08
N GLY A 26 8.42 -11.56 1.22
CA GLY A 26 9.77 -11.61 0.65
C GLY A 26 10.10 -10.48 -0.34
N TRP A 27 9.10 -9.76 -0.84
CA TRP A 27 9.30 -8.77 -1.91
C TRP A 27 9.80 -7.41 -1.41
N LYS A 28 9.74 -7.18 -0.09
CA LYS A 28 10.24 -5.98 0.59
C LYS A 28 9.73 -4.66 -0.02
N LEU A 29 8.49 -4.68 -0.53
CA LEU A 29 7.83 -3.51 -1.10
C LEU A 29 6.74 -2.98 -0.17
N GLY A 30 6.67 -1.66 -0.07
CA GLY A 30 5.65 -0.93 0.67
C GLY A 30 5.48 0.47 0.09
N TRP A 31 4.56 1.23 0.66
CA TRP A 31 4.26 2.61 0.25
C TRP A 31 3.93 3.48 1.46
N SER A 32 4.00 4.79 1.26
CA SER A 32 3.66 5.79 2.27
C SER A 32 2.76 6.86 1.67
N VAL A 33 1.73 7.26 2.41
CA VAL A 33 0.79 8.32 2.04
C VAL A 33 0.71 9.32 3.19
N ALA A 34 1.03 10.58 2.92
CA ALA A 34 0.99 11.67 3.90
C ALA A 34 0.92 13.04 3.18
N PRO A 35 0.67 14.13 3.90
CA PRO A 35 0.86 15.49 3.39
C PRO A 35 2.28 15.71 2.83
N ALA A 36 2.39 16.63 1.86
CA ALA A 36 3.65 16.90 1.16
C ALA A 36 4.80 17.25 2.13
N ASP A 37 4.52 18.07 3.15
CA ASP A 37 5.50 18.51 4.14
C ASP A 37 6.09 17.35 4.96
N LEU A 38 5.31 16.28 5.18
CA LEU A 38 5.77 15.07 5.86
C LEU A 38 6.47 14.09 4.90
N LEU A 39 6.07 14.04 3.63
CA LEU A 39 6.67 13.17 2.62
C LEU A 39 8.03 13.66 2.13
N GLU A 40 8.27 14.98 2.10
CA GLU A 40 9.52 15.58 1.63
C GLU A 40 10.78 14.99 2.32
N PRO A 41 10.90 14.99 3.68
CA PRO A 41 12.04 14.38 4.35
C PRO A 41 12.10 12.86 4.14
N LEU A 42 10.96 12.17 4.10
CA LEU A 42 10.90 10.73 3.85
C LEU A 42 11.46 10.37 2.46
N ARG A 43 11.10 11.16 1.44
CA ARG A 43 11.62 11.01 0.07
C ARG A 43 13.13 11.21 0.02
N ARG A 44 13.66 12.19 0.75
CA ARG A 44 15.12 12.41 0.84
C ARG A 44 15.83 11.22 1.46
N ILE A 45 15.29 10.63 2.53
CA ILE A 45 15.85 9.40 3.13
C ILE A 45 15.81 8.25 2.13
N HIS A 46 14.66 8.01 1.48
CA HIS A 46 14.53 6.96 0.47
C HIS A 46 15.56 7.13 -0.65
N GLN A 47 15.70 8.35 -1.17
CA GLN A 47 16.65 8.68 -2.25
C GLN A 47 18.11 8.37 -1.86
N ASN A 48 18.49 8.57 -0.60
CA ASN A 48 19.87 8.40 -0.13
C ASN A 48 20.18 7.00 0.42
N CYS A 49 19.19 6.26 0.93
CA CYS A 49 19.41 4.94 1.53
C CYS A 49 19.08 3.78 0.58
N VAL A 50 18.02 3.92 -0.22
CA VAL A 50 17.48 2.83 -1.06
C VAL A 50 17.55 3.19 -2.54
N PHE A 51 17.45 4.48 -2.86
CA PHE A 51 17.36 5.06 -4.19
C PHE A 51 16.09 4.63 -4.96
N THR A 52 15.96 3.34 -5.28
CA THR A 52 14.83 2.76 -6.02
C THR A 52 14.42 1.41 -5.48
N CYS A 53 13.13 1.09 -5.57
CA CYS A 53 12.61 -0.26 -5.38
C CYS A 53 12.79 -1.10 -6.65
N SER A 54 12.64 -2.43 -6.52
CA SER A 54 12.65 -3.35 -7.66
C SER A 54 11.47 -3.05 -8.60
N THR A 55 11.76 -2.77 -9.88
CA THR A 55 10.72 -2.47 -10.89
C THR A 55 9.71 -3.60 -11.09
N PRO A 56 10.11 -4.88 -11.26
CA PRO A 56 9.12 -5.95 -11.45
C PRO A 56 8.19 -6.15 -10.24
N THR A 57 8.66 -5.90 -9.01
CA THR A 57 7.79 -6.01 -7.83
C THR A 57 6.83 -4.83 -7.72
N GLN A 58 7.26 -3.63 -8.14
CA GLN A 58 6.37 -2.46 -8.25
C GLN A 58 5.25 -2.71 -9.24
N GLU A 59 5.58 -3.21 -10.44
CA GLU A 59 4.60 -3.51 -11.49
C GLU A 59 3.60 -4.58 -11.04
N ALA A 60 4.09 -5.68 -10.47
CA ALA A 60 3.22 -6.76 -10.01
C ALA A 60 2.26 -6.31 -8.89
N VAL A 61 2.70 -5.42 -7.98
CA VAL A 61 1.84 -4.86 -6.94
C VAL A 61 0.84 -3.85 -7.51
N ALA A 62 1.22 -3.07 -8.53
CA ALA A 62 0.29 -2.18 -9.23
C ALA A 62 -0.85 -2.97 -9.89
N GLN A 63 -0.53 -4.02 -10.65
CA GLN A 63 -1.53 -4.89 -11.28
C GLN A 63 -2.43 -5.59 -10.25
N ALA A 64 -1.87 -5.98 -9.09
CA ALA A 64 -2.65 -6.56 -8.01
C ALA A 64 -3.68 -5.57 -7.45
N PHE A 65 -3.31 -4.29 -7.29
CA PHE A 65 -4.23 -3.25 -6.87
C PHE A 65 -5.31 -2.96 -7.91
N GLU A 66 -4.95 -2.83 -9.19
CA GLU A 66 -5.91 -2.59 -10.27
C GLU A 66 -6.96 -3.69 -10.32
N LYS A 67 -6.52 -4.96 -10.27
CA LYS A 67 -7.42 -6.11 -10.24
C LYS A 67 -8.33 -6.10 -9.01
N GLU A 68 -7.81 -5.75 -7.84
CA GLU A 68 -8.63 -5.67 -6.62
C GLU A 68 -9.65 -4.53 -6.67
N LEU A 69 -9.28 -3.38 -7.23
CA LEU A 69 -10.21 -2.26 -7.41
C LEU A 69 -11.36 -2.64 -8.36
N ASP A 70 -11.06 -3.31 -9.48
CA ASP A 70 -12.07 -3.83 -10.41
C ASP A 70 -13.03 -4.81 -9.71
N ILE A 71 -12.50 -5.67 -8.83
CA ILE A 71 -13.30 -6.62 -8.04
C ILE A 71 -14.15 -5.87 -7.01
N MET A 72 -13.59 -4.87 -6.33
CA MET A 72 -14.35 -4.06 -5.37
C MET A 72 -15.51 -3.33 -6.05
N ASP A 73 -15.30 -2.77 -7.24
CA ASP A 73 -16.34 -2.05 -7.99
C ASP A 73 -17.42 -2.98 -8.53
N SER A 74 -17.06 -4.21 -8.94
CA SER A 74 -18.00 -5.17 -9.53
C SER A 74 -18.72 -6.04 -8.49
N ASN A 75 -17.98 -6.56 -7.51
CA ASN A 75 -18.50 -7.40 -6.44
C ASN A 75 -17.55 -7.39 -5.22
N VAL A 76 -17.78 -6.43 -4.32
CA VAL A 76 -17.06 -6.27 -3.05
C VAL A 76 -16.91 -7.58 -2.26
N ALA A 77 -17.92 -8.47 -2.30
CA ALA A 77 -17.90 -9.74 -1.56
C ALA A 77 -16.88 -10.75 -2.10
N LYS A 78 -16.23 -10.49 -3.24
CA LYS A 78 -15.13 -11.29 -3.78
C LYS A 78 -13.75 -10.65 -3.57
N SER A 79 -13.67 -9.46 -2.98
CA SER A 79 -12.39 -8.79 -2.80
C SER A 79 -11.49 -9.60 -1.86
N TYR A 80 -10.26 -9.83 -2.31
CA TYR A 80 -9.22 -10.47 -1.52
C TYR A 80 -8.85 -9.63 -0.30
N LEU A 81 -8.79 -8.31 -0.46
CA LEU A 81 -8.38 -7.40 0.61
C LEU A 81 -9.41 -7.31 1.76
N LEU A 82 -10.69 -7.58 1.48
CA LEU A 82 -11.75 -7.56 2.49
C LEU A 82 -11.98 -8.91 3.17
N ASN A 83 -11.90 -10.01 2.40
CA ASN A 83 -12.20 -11.34 2.91
C ASN A 83 -10.98 -12.11 3.42
N GLY A 84 -9.77 -11.63 3.09
CA GLY A 84 -8.51 -12.32 3.39
C GLY A 84 -8.41 -13.69 2.70
N LEU A 85 -7.33 -14.43 3.01
CA LEU A 85 -7.11 -15.81 2.54
C LEU A 85 -8.14 -16.83 3.08
N THR A 86 -9.08 -16.40 3.91
CA THR A 86 -10.02 -17.27 4.64
C THR A 86 -11.25 -17.68 3.85
N SER A 87 -11.48 -17.14 2.64
CA SER A 87 -12.66 -17.55 1.84
C SER A 87 -12.46 -18.84 1.03
N ASP A 88 -11.22 -19.32 0.88
CA ASP A 88 -10.87 -20.47 0.03
C ASP A 88 -10.23 -21.65 0.80
N LEU A 89 -10.31 -21.65 2.15
CA LEU A 89 -9.99 -22.79 3.04
C LEU A 89 -11.25 -23.24 3.76
#